data_AF-A0A955I473-F1
#
_entry.id   AF-A0A955I473-F1
#
_cell.length_a   1.000
_cell.length_b   1.000
_cell.length_c   1.000
_cell.angle_alpha   90.00
_cell.angle_beta   90.00
_cell.angle_gamma   90.00
#
_symmetry.space_group_name_H-M   'P 1'
#
loop_
_entity.id
_entity.type
_entity.pdbx_description
1 polymer ?
#
loop_
_entity_poly.entity_id
_entity_poly.type
_entity_poly.pdbx_seq_one_letter_code
_entity_poly.pdbx_strand_id
1 'polypeptide(L)'
;MFLTPLQIFFVVSGTIILVIALDVARRERFNALHFLVFIAIGLSLLLFTFFPNILDAIGHLVGIQRGADALVYAAIIFLLYFVLLLLRKIDEREAVFTELVRNMAIEFSTKKHFTSDIVFVVPLFNEDKVLKSTLGDIHQAYPHSTIIAVNDGSSDKSHHILDELKEKWKDHLIILHHLKNNGQ
;
A
#
# COMPACT_ATOMS: atom_id res chain seq x y z
N MET A 1 -37.31 21.48 28.66
CA MET A 1 -36.17 22.07 27.94
C MET A 1 -35.99 21.26 26.67
N PHE A 2 -36.38 21.79 25.51
CA PHE A 2 -36.19 21.07 24.25
C PHE A 2 -34.70 21.09 23.90
N LEU A 3 -34.12 19.92 23.64
CA LEU A 3 -32.75 19.82 23.13
C LEU A 3 -32.69 20.54 21.79
N THR A 4 -31.66 21.35 21.57
CA THR A 4 -31.47 21.96 20.26
C THR A 4 -31.16 20.86 19.23
N PRO A 5 -31.52 21.05 17.95
CA PRO A 5 -31.21 20.07 16.90
C PRO A 5 -29.71 19.68 16.86
N LEU A 6 -28.83 20.63 17.19
CA LEU A 6 -27.39 20.41 17.29
C LEU A 6 -27.01 19.47 18.45
N GLN A 7 -27.62 19.65 19.62
CA GLN A 7 -27.40 18.76 20.77
C GLN A 7 -27.87 17.33 20.48
N ILE A 8 -29.01 17.17 19.81
CA ILE A 8 -29.52 15.85 19.41
C ILE A 8 -28.51 15.17 18.47
N PHE A 9 -27.99 15.89 17.48
CA PHE A 9 -26.99 15.37 16.55
C PHE A 9 -25.71 14.89 17.26
N PHE A 10 -25.20 15.67 18.21
CA PHE A 10 -23.99 15.30 18.98
C PHE A 10 -24.22 14.09 19.89
N VAL A 11 -25.38 13.99 20.55
CA VAL A 11 -25.71 12.83 21.40
C VAL A 11 -25.79 11.55 20.57
N VAL A 12 -26.48 11.60 19.43
CA VAL A 12 -26.61 10.44 18.53
C VAL A 12 -25.23 10.03 18.01
N SER A 13 -24.45 10.98 17.51
CA SER A 13 -23.10 10.71 16.97
C SER A 13 -22.14 10.17 18.05
N GLY A 14 -22.14 10.75 19.25
CA GLY A 14 -21.32 10.30 20.38
C GLY A 14 -21.71 8.91 20.86
N THR A 15 -23.01 8.60 20.90
CA THR A 15 -23.51 7.27 21.27
C THR A 15 -23.11 6.22 20.24
N ILE A 16 -23.22 6.52 18.94
CA ILE A 16 -22.79 5.62 17.86
C ILE A 16 -21.28 5.35 17.96
N ILE A 17 -20.46 6.40 18.15
CA ILE A 17 -19.01 6.26 18.30
C ILE A 17 -18.65 5.39 19.51
N LEU A 18 -19.33 5.54 20.64
CA LEU A 18 -19.11 4.70 21.82
C LEU A 18 -19.51 3.25 21.60
N VAL A 19 -20.62 2.99 20.91
CA VAL A 19 -21.04 1.62 20.57
C VAL A 19 -20.01 0.96 19.65
N ILE A 20 -19.53 1.68 18.63
CA ILE A 20 -18.45 1.20 17.74
C ILE A 20 -17.17 0.94 18.55
N ALA A 21 -16.79 1.86 19.43
CA ALA A 21 -15.61 1.69 20.29
C ALA A 21 -15.71 0.43 21.16
N LEU A 22 -16.89 0.15 21.72
CA LEU A 22 -17.15 -1.05 22.51
C LEU A 22 -17.17 -2.33 21.66
N ASP A 23 -17.73 -2.31 20.45
CA ASP A 23 -17.69 -3.46 19.53
C ASP A 23 -16.26 -3.79 19.11
N VAL A 24 -15.47 -2.76 18.75
CA VAL A 24 -14.06 -2.90 18.41
C VAL A 24 -13.24 -3.43 19.59
N ALA A 25 -13.55 -3.03 20.82
CA ALA A 25 -12.89 -3.54 22.02
C ALA A 25 -13.13 -5.03 22.28
N ARG A 26 -14.32 -5.52 21.94
CA ARG A 26 -14.68 -6.93 22.10
C ARG A 26 -14.05 -7.82 21.03
N ARG A 27 -13.65 -7.25 19.90
CA ARG A 27 -12.92 -7.96 18.83
C ARG A 27 -11.44 -7.90 19.18
N GLU A 28 -11.01 -8.81 20.06
CA GLU A 28 -9.63 -8.95 20.52
C GLU A 28 -8.65 -8.99 19.35
N ARG A 29 -8.01 -7.85 19.03
CA ARG A 29 -6.69 -7.65 18.36
C ARG A 29 -6.22 -6.19 18.37
N PHE A 30 -6.97 -5.25 18.94
CA PHE A 30 -6.59 -3.83 18.90
C PHE A 30 -5.67 -3.43 20.05
N ASN A 31 -4.68 -2.60 19.71
CA ASN A 31 -3.80 -1.95 20.67
C ASN A 31 -4.63 -1.04 21.60
N ALA A 32 -4.48 -1.21 22.92
CA ALA A 32 -5.23 -0.51 23.96
C ALA A 32 -5.23 1.01 23.81
N LEU A 33 -4.18 1.58 23.19
CA LEU A 33 -4.10 3.01 22.89
C LEU A 33 -5.22 3.46 21.93
N HIS A 34 -5.52 2.69 20.88
CA HIS A 34 -6.54 3.08 19.91
C HIS A 34 -7.94 3.06 20.56
N PHE A 35 -8.20 2.06 21.40
CA PHE A 35 -9.43 1.97 22.18
C PHE A 35 -9.62 3.19 23.10
N LEU A 36 -8.55 3.59 23.81
CA LEU A 36 -8.57 4.78 24.69
C LEU A 36 -8.90 6.05 23.90
N VAL A 37 -8.30 6.21 22.71
CA VAL A 37 -8.57 7.37 21.82
C VAL A 37 -10.05 7.41 21.39
N PHE A 38 -10.63 6.29 20.97
CA PHE A 38 -12.05 6.24 20.57
C PHE A 38 -13.01 6.55 21.72
N ILE A 39 -12.72 6.03 22.92
CA ILE A 39 -13.48 6.36 24.13
C ILE A 39 -13.35 7.85 24.46
N ALA A 40 -12.14 8.40 24.41
CA ALA A 40 -11.91 9.81 24.71
C ALA A 40 -12.68 10.74 23.75
N ILE A 41 -12.71 10.41 22.45
CA ILE A 41 -13.48 11.16 21.45
C ILE A 41 -14.99 11.06 21.74
N GLY A 42 -15.51 9.86 22.00
CA GLY A 42 -16.93 9.65 22.31
C GLY A 42 -17.37 10.38 23.59
N LEU A 43 -16.58 10.29 24.66
CA LEU A 43 -16.80 11.02 25.91
C LEU A 43 -16.73 12.54 25.71
N SER A 44 -15.78 13.03 24.90
CA SER A 44 -15.66 14.45 24.60
C SER A 44 -16.93 14.98 23.94
N LEU A 45 -17.46 14.29 22.92
CA LEU A 45 -18.72 14.68 22.25
C LEU A 45 -19.92 14.71 23.20
N LEU A 46 -20.01 13.76 24.14
CA LEU A 46 -21.07 13.76 25.15
C LEU A 46 -20.90 14.90 26.16
N LEU A 47 -19.69 15.13 26.69
CA LEU A 47 -19.40 16.22 27.62
C LEU A 47 -19.75 17.58 27.02
N PHE A 48 -19.49 17.79 25.73
CA PHE A 48 -19.86 19.04 25.04
C PHE A 48 -21.35 19.26 24.92
N THR A 49 -22.13 18.18 24.81
CA THR A 49 -23.60 18.30 24.75
C THR A 49 -24.15 18.82 26.08
N PHE A 50 -23.63 18.31 27.20
CA PHE A 50 -24.15 18.63 28.53
C PHE A 50 -23.53 19.90 29.15
N PHE A 51 -22.31 20.29 28.75
CA PHE A 51 -21.58 21.42 29.33
C PHE A 51 -20.94 22.34 28.27
N PRO A 52 -21.75 23.10 27.50
CA PRO A 52 -21.25 23.99 26.46
C PRO A 52 -20.34 25.12 26.99
N ASN A 53 -20.57 25.57 28.24
CA ASN A 53 -19.80 26.67 28.86
C ASN A 53 -18.28 26.40 28.94
N ILE A 54 -17.88 25.14 29.17
CA ILE A 54 -16.47 24.76 29.23
C ILE A 54 -15.84 24.86 27.83
N LEU A 55 -16.60 24.45 26.81
CA LEU A 55 -16.14 24.43 25.43
C LEU A 55 -16.02 25.85 24.88
N ASP A 56 -16.99 26.73 25.17
CA ASP A 56 -16.94 28.13 24.77
C ASP A 56 -15.80 28.89 25.46
N ALA A 57 -15.48 28.57 26.72
CA ALA A 57 -14.30 29.11 27.40
C ALA A 57 -12.99 28.71 26.70
N ILE A 58 -12.87 27.45 26.26
CA ILE A 58 -11.73 26.98 25.46
C ILE A 58 -11.69 27.70 24.10
N GLY A 59 -12.85 27.86 23.45
CA GLY A 59 -12.98 28.60 22.20
C GLY A 59 -12.47 30.03 22.32
N HIS A 60 -12.89 30.77 23.34
CA HIS A 60 -12.46 32.15 23.56
C HIS A 60 -10.97 32.27 23.90
N LEU A 61 -10.38 31.28 24.60
CA LEU A 61 -8.94 31.23 24.85
C LEU A 61 -8.14 31.06 23.54
N VAL A 62 -8.65 30.23 22.62
CA VAL A 62 -8.06 30.02 21.29
C VAL A 62 -8.38 31.18 20.33
N GLY A 63 -9.31 32.07 20.69
CA GLY A 63 -9.74 33.22 19.88
C GLY A 63 -10.89 32.92 18.90
N ILE A 64 -11.62 31.83 19.13
CA ILE A 64 -12.72 31.33 18.29
C ILE A 64 -14.07 31.66 18.97
N GLN A 65 -15.06 32.12 18.18
CA GLN A 65 -16.36 32.57 18.70
C GLN A 65 -17.24 31.44 19.27
N ARG A 66 -17.03 30.19 18.82
CA ARG A 66 -17.80 29.02 19.24
C ARG A 66 -16.85 27.88 19.53
N GLY A 67 -16.94 27.28 20.72
CA GLY A 67 -16.00 26.24 21.11
C GLY A 67 -16.09 24.96 20.25
N ALA A 68 -17.23 24.72 19.59
CA ALA A 68 -17.37 23.62 18.63
C ALA A 68 -16.44 23.74 17.42
N ASP A 69 -16.19 24.96 16.93
CA ASP A 69 -15.33 25.20 15.76
C ASP A 69 -13.86 24.91 16.11
N ALA A 70 -13.44 25.22 17.34
CA ALA A 70 -12.12 24.87 17.86
C ALA A 70 -11.85 23.36 17.83
N LEU A 71 -12.87 22.57 18.18
CA LEU A 71 -12.80 21.12 18.12
C LEU A 71 -12.64 20.61 16.67
N VAL A 72 -13.40 21.18 15.74
CA VAL A 72 -13.32 20.82 14.33
C VAL A 72 -11.92 21.09 13.79
N TYR A 73 -11.33 22.25 14.11
CA TYR A 73 -9.95 22.54 13.69
C TYR A 73 -8.92 21.59 14.32
N ALA A 74 -9.06 21.29 15.62
CA ALA A 74 -8.20 20.31 16.28
C ALA A 74 -8.33 18.92 15.63
N ALA A 75 -9.55 18.50 15.30
CA ALA A 75 -9.81 17.23 14.61
C ALA A 75 -9.21 17.21 13.20
N ILE A 76 -9.28 18.31 12.45
CA ILE A 76 -8.66 18.41 11.11
C ILE A 76 -7.14 18.30 11.21
N ILE A 77 -6.51 19.02 12.14
CA ILE A 77 -5.04 18.97 12.35
C ILE A 77 -4.63 17.56 12.78
N PHE A 78 -5.35 16.96 13.73
CA PHE A 78 -5.12 15.60 14.19
C PHE A 78 -5.28 14.58 13.05
N LEU A 79 -6.33 14.71 12.24
CA LEU A 79 -6.59 13.85 11.10
C LEU A 79 -5.47 13.95 10.07
N LEU A 80 -5.02 15.17 9.73
CA LEU A 80 -3.92 15.37 8.79
C LEU A 80 -2.63 14.71 9.30
N TYR A 81 -2.29 14.94 10.57
CA TYR A 81 -1.15 14.28 11.21
C TYR A 81 -1.29 12.75 11.17
N PHE A 82 -2.47 12.22 11.47
CA PHE A 82 -2.74 10.79 11.44
C PHE A 82 -2.61 10.20 10.04
N VAL A 83 -3.09 10.89 9.00
CA VAL A 83 -2.91 10.47 7.60
C VAL A 83 -1.44 10.39 7.25
N LEU A 84 -0.63 11.40 7.60
CA LEU A 84 0.81 11.39 7.36
C LEU A 84 1.50 10.22 8.10
N LEU A 85 1.10 9.94 9.35
CA LEU A 85 1.60 8.79 10.09
C LEU A 85 1.23 7.45 9.44
N LEU A 86 0.00 7.32 8.92
CA LEU A 86 -0.45 6.12 8.21
C LEU A 86 0.35 5.90 6.93
N LEU A 87 0.58 6.95 6.14
CA LEU A 87 1.38 6.88 4.93
C LEU A 87 2.80 6.36 5.24
N ARG A 88 3.48 6.97 6.22
CA ARG A 88 4.82 6.52 6.64
C ARG A 88 4.86 5.04 7.02
N LYS A 89 3.81 4.56 7.70
CA LYS A 89 3.73 3.16 8.15
C LYS A 89 3.40 2.18 7.02
N ILE A 90 2.75 2.63 5.96
CA ILE A 90 2.50 1.82 4.75
C ILE A 90 3.82 1.60 4.02
N ASP A 91 4.60 2.66 3.81
CA ASP A 91 5.89 2.59 3.10
C ASP A 91 6.88 1.63 3.78
N GLU A 92 7.02 1.71 5.11
CA GLU A 92 7.87 0.78 5.87
C GLU A 92 7.45 -0.68 5.73
N ARG A 93 6.14 -0.94 5.64
CA ARG A 93 5.59 -2.29 5.49
C ARG A 93 5.81 -2.84 4.08
N GLU A 94 5.77 -1.99 3.06
CA GLU A 94 5.99 -2.39 1.66
C GLU A 94 7.43 -2.86 1.43
N ALA A 95 8.42 -2.19 2.03
CA ALA A 95 9.82 -2.60 1.97
C ALA A 95 10.06 -3.98 2.60
N VAL A 96 9.52 -4.21 3.81
CA VAL A 96 9.63 -5.50 4.51
C VAL A 96 8.92 -6.60 3.73
N PHE A 97 7.75 -6.31 3.16
CA PHE A 97 7.03 -7.27 2.33
C PHE A 97 7.85 -7.68 1.10
N THR A 98 8.45 -6.72 0.41
CA THR A 98 9.32 -6.97 -0.75
C THR A 98 10.50 -7.87 -0.39
N GLU A 99 11.13 -7.61 0.76
CA GLU A 99 12.22 -8.43 1.27
C GLU A 99 11.77 -9.87 1.60
N LEU A 100 10.61 -10.02 2.25
CA LEU A 100 10.04 -11.33 2.57
C LEU A 100 9.73 -12.13 1.29
N VAL A 101 9.11 -11.51 0.29
CA VAL A 101 8.82 -12.16 -1.00
C VAL A 101 10.11 -12.57 -1.71
N ARG A 102 11.12 -11.70 -1.74
CA ARG A 102 12.43 -12.02 -2.31
C ARG A 102 13.09 -13.20 -1.60
N ASN A 103 13.07 -13.21 -0.27
CA ASN A 103 13.67 -14.28 0.52
C ASN A 103 12.94 -15.61 0.30
N MET A 104 11.60 -15.60 0.28
CA MET A 104 10.80 -16.77 -0.10
C MET A 104 11.12 -17.24 -1.52
N ALA A 105 11.24 -16.34 -2.48
CA ALA A 105 11.56 -16.70 -3.87
C ALA A 105 12.92 -17.40 -3.99
N ILE A 106 13.92 -16.96 -3.22
CA ILE A 106 15.25 -17.60 -3.17
C ILE A 106 15.17 -18.94 -2.45
N GLU A 107 14.48 -19.01 -1.31
CA GLU A 107 14.33 -20.23 -0.50
C GLU A 107 13.62 -21.35 -1.27
N PHE A 108 12.55 -21.02 -2.00
CA PHE A 108 11.81 -21.95 -2.84
C PHE A 108 12.39 -22.11 -4.25
N SER A 109 13.50 -21.46 -4.59
CA SER A 109 14.09 -21.56 -5.93
C SER A 109 14.71 -22.93 -6.17
N THR A 110 14.36 -23.53 -7.31
CA THR A 110 15.03 -24.75 -7.78
C THR A 110 16.35 -24.38 -8.46
N LYS A 111 17.47 -24.91 -7.98
CA LYS A 111 18.77 -24.72 -8.63
C LYS A 111 18.78 -25.40 -10.01
N LYS A 112 18.86 -24.59 -11.07
CA LYS A 112 19.07 -25.08 -12.43
C LYS A 112 20.57 -25.02 -12.76
N HIS A 113 21.14 -26.14 -13.21
CA HIS A 113 22.49 -26.14 -13.76
C HIS A 113 22.43 -25.75 -15.23
N PHE A 114 23.22 -24.75 -15.61
CA PHE A 114 23.41 -24.36 -16.99
C PHE A 114 24.69 -25.03 -17.50
N THR A 115 24.64 -25.56 -18.72
CA THR A 115 25.80 -26.14 -19.40
C THR A 115 26.64 -25.08 -20.12
N SER A 116 26.11 -23.86 -20.26
CA SER A 116 26.79 -22.72 -20.87
C SER A 116 27.75 -22.03 -19.91
N ASP A 117 28.93 -21.64 -20.42
CA ASP A 117 29.90 -20.85 -19.66
C ASP A 117 29.43 -19.41 -19.40
N ILE A 118 28.54 -18.89 -20.25
CA ILE A 118 28.01 -17.53 -20.19
C ILE A 118 26.49 -17.57 -20.20
N VAL A 119 25.88 -16.82 -19.27
CA VAL A 119 24.43 -16.62 -19.18
C VAL A 119 24.12 -15.13 -19.25
N PHE A 120 23.34 -14.70 -20.24
CA PHE A 120 22.81 -13.34 -20.35
C PHE A 120 21.42 -13.28 -19.73
N VAL A 121 21.18 -12.34 -18.82
CA VAL A 121 19.84 -12.06 -18.29
C VAL A 121 19.35 -10.74 -18.86
N VAL A 122 18.25 -10.78 -19.60
CA VAL A 122 17.70 -9.64 -20.36
C VAL A 122 16.29 -9.33 -19.85
N PRO A 123 16.09 -8.26 -19.07
CA PRO A 123 14.77 -7.79 -18.69
C PRO A 123 14.08 -7.15 -19.90
N LEU A 124 12.77 -7.35 -20.03
CA LEU A 124 11.97 -6.90 -21.18
C LEU A 124 10.64 -6.33 -20.72
N PHE A 125 10.33 -5.11 -21.15
CA PHE A 125 9.02 -4.49 -20.97
C PHE A 125 8.66 -3.60 -22.17
N ASN A 126 7.70 -4.04 -22.97
CA ASN A 126 7.21 -3.35 -24.17
C ASN A 126 8.32 -2.96 -25.17
N GLU A 127 9.18 -3.92 -25.53
CA GLU A 127 10.34 -3.71 -26.41
C GLU A 127 10.22 -4.37 -27.79
N ASP A 128 9.01 -4.59 -28.31
CA ASP A 128 8.75 -5.37 -29.54
C ASP A 128 9.59 -4.96 -30.76
N LYS A 129 9.92 -3.68 -30.91
CA LYS A 129 10.71 -3.15 -32.04
C LYS A 129 12.19 -3.55 -32.01
N VAL A 130 12.79 -3.66 -30.83
CA VAL A 130 14.25 -3.83 -30.67
C VAL A 130 14.62 -5.21 -30.14
N LEU A 131 13.69 -5.88 -29.49
CA LEU A 131 13.85 -7.22 -28.90
C LEU A 131 14.54 -8.20 -29.85
N LYS A 132 14.08 -8.29 -31.09
CA LYS A 132 14.58 -9.27 -32.06
C LYS A 132 16.03 -8.98 -32.48
N SER A 133 16.39 -7.72 -32.69
CA SER A 133 17.78 -7.35 -33.03
C SER A 133 18.69 -7.56 -31.83
N THR A 134 18.30 -7.09 -30.65
CA THR A 134 19.14 -7.17 -29.45
C THR A 134 19.44 -8.61 -29.05
N LEU A 135 18.42 -9.47 -29.00
CA LEU A 135 18.65 -10.89 -28.72
C LEU A 135 19.44 -11.58 -29.84
N GLY A 136 19.21 -11.19 -31.09
CA GLY A 136 19.93 -11.71 -32.25
C GLY A 136 21.42 -11.39 -32.19
N ASP A 137 21.78 -10.16 -31.85
CA ASP A 137 23.16 -9.71 -31.73
C ASP A 137 23.89 -10.46 -30.61
N ILE A 138 23.23 -10.68 -29.47
CA ILE A 138 23.78 -11.47 -28.36
C ILE A 138 24.00 -12.92 -28.79
N HIS A 139 23.01 -13.55 -29.43
CA HIS A 139 23.10 -14.93 -29.89
C HIS A 139 24.21 -15.11 -30.95
N GLN A 140 24.37 -14.13 -31.84
CA GLN A 140 25.42 -14.14 -32.86
C GLN A 140 26.81 -13.94 -32.25
N ALA A 141 26.96 -12.99 -31.31
CA ALA A 141 28.23 -12.72 -30.66
C ALA A 141 28.67 -13.85 -29.71
N TYR A 142 27.71 -14.56 -29.09
CA TYR A 142 27.97 -15.63 -28.13
C TYR A 142 27.12 -16.89 -28.42
N PRO A 143 27.46 -17.69 -29.47
CA PRO A 143 26.63 -18.80 -29.94
C PRO A 143 26.39 -19.93 -28.92
N HIS A 144 27.26 -20.08 -27.92
CA HIS A 144 27.16 -21.12 -26.88
C HIS A 144 26.59 -20.60 -25.55
N SER A 145 26.19 -19.31 -25.49
CA SER A 145 25.58 -18.73 -24.30
C SER A 145 24.13 -19.19 -24.10
N THR A 146 23.65 -19.11 -22.86
CA THR A 146 22.22 -19.17 -22.54
C THR A 146 21.70 -17.76 -22.34
N ILE A 147 20.55 -17.43 -22.93
CA ILE A 147 19.85 -16.17 -22.73
C ILE A 147 18.61 -16.44 -21.87
N ILE A 148 18.46 -15.70 -20.77
CA ILE A 148 17.28 -15.70 -19.92
C ILE A 148 16.55 -14.38 -20.18
N ALA A 149 15.45 -14.45 -20.94
CA ALA A 149 14.57 -13.33 -21.20
C ALA A 149 13.51 -13.23 -20.07
N VAL A 150 13.51 -12.13 -19.34
CA VAL A 150 12.56 -11.88 -18.25
C VAL A 150 11.54 -10.86 -18.74
N ASN A 151 10.37 -11.32 -19.16
CA ASN A 151 9.28 -10.47 -19.63
C ASN A 151 8.44 -9.99 -18.44
N ASP A 152 8.56 -8.72 -18.10
CA ASP A 152 7.87 -8.08 -16.97
C ASP A 152 6.43 -7.65 -17.32
N GLY A 153 5.65 -8.57 -17.88
CA GLY A 153 4.24 -8.33 -18.20
C GLY A 153 4.03 -7.33 -19.35
N SER A 154 4.81 -7.45 -20.43
CA SER A 154 4.62 -6.64 -21.64
C SER A 154 3.21 -6.80 -22.23
N SER A 155 2.62 -5.70 -22.69
CA SER A 155 1.29 -5.63 -23.32
C SER A 155 1.35 -5.55 -24.84
N ASP A 156 2.56 -5.44 -25.41
CA ASP A 156 2.82 -5.37 -26.84
C ASP A 156 3.08 -6.76 -27.47
N LYS A 157 3.69 -6.79 -28.65
CA LYS A 157 4.01 -8.04 -29.36
C LYS A 157 5.25 -8.76 -28.83
N SER A 158 5.89 -8.27 -27.76
CA SER A 158 7.11 -8.88 -27.19
C SER A 158 6.89 -10.35 -26.81
N HIS A 159 5.69 -10.71 -26.31
CA HIS A 159 5.35 -12.10 -25.99
C HIS A 159 5.43 -13.02 -27.22
N HIS A 160 4.83 -12.61 -28.33
CA HIS A 160 4.84 -13.38 -29.58
C HIS A 160 6.25 -13.51 -30.16
N ILE A 161 7.05 -12.44 -30.13
CA ILE A 161 8.43 -12.47 -30.63
C ILE A 161 9.29 -13.43 -29.80
N LEU A 162 9.10 -13.43 -28.48
CA LEU A 162 9.78 -14.32 -27.56
C LEU A 162 9.46 -15.80 -27.84
N ASP A 163 8.18 -16.12 -28.07
CA ASP A 163 7.76 -17.49 -28.43
C ASP A 163 8.36 -17.94 -29.77
N GLU A 164 8.35 -17.08 -30.79
CA GLU A 164 8.98 -17.36 -32.08
C GLU A 164 10.49 -17.63 -31.97
N LEU A 165 11.20 -16.87 -31.12
CA LEU A 165 12.63 -17.07 -30.89
C LEU A 165 12.91 -18.35 -30.09
N LYS A 166 12.02 -18.70 -29.16
CA LYS A 166 12.14 -19.93 -28.34
C LYS A 166 12.08 -21.19 -29.20
N GLU A 167 11.19 -21.22 -30.19
CA GLU A 167 11.12 -22.35 -31.13
C GLU A 167 12.42 -22.53 -31.92
N LYS A 168 13.09 -21.43 -32.26
CA LYS A 168 14.34 -21.44 -33.03
C LYS A 168 15.56 -21.81 -32.18
N TRP A 169 15.66 -21.25 -30.98
CA TRP A 169 16.88 -21.36 -30.15
C TRP A 169 16.78 -22.40 -29.04
N LYS A 170 15.60 -22.99 -28.82
CA LYS A 170 15.35 -24.10 -27.90
C LYS A 170 16.00 -23.85 -26.52
N ASP A 171 16.93 -24.70 -26.13
CA ASP A 171 17.56 -24.69 -24.80
C ASP A 171 18.46 -23.47 -24.56
N HIS A 172 18.85 -22.73 -25.61
CA HIS A 172 19.64 -21.51 -25.49
C HIS A 172 18.80 -20.29 -25.09
N LEU A 173 17.47 -20.34 -25.16
CA LEU A 173 16.59 -19.26 -24.73
C LEU A 173 15.58 -19.74 -23.68
N ILE A 174 15.74 -19.22 -22.47
CA ILE A 174 14.83 -19.46 -21.36
C ILE A 174 13.99 -18.20 -21.17
N ILE A 175 12.68 -18.38 -21.03
CA ILE A 175 11.74 -17.27 -20.94
C ILE A 175 11.01 -17.35 -19.61
N LEU A 176 11.08 -16.28 -18.83
CA LEU A 176 10.37 -16.08 -17.59
C LEU A 176 9.32 -15.00 -17.84
N HIS A 177 8.03 -15.38 -17.78
CA HIS A 177 6.93 -14.42 -17.89
C HIS A 177 6.41 -14.08 -16.50
N HIS A 178 6.34 -12.79 -16.19
CA HIS A 178 5.59 -12.31 -15.04
C HIS A 178 4.10 -12.22 -15.39
N LEU A 179 3.23 -12.72 -14.49
CA LEU A 179 1.77 -12.75 -14.67
C LEU A 179 1.13 -11.35 -14.64
N LYS A 180 1.83 -10.36 -14.09
CA LYS A 180 1.48 -8.94 -14.07
C LYS A 180 2.77 -8.13 -14.18
N ASN A 181 2.68 -6.97 -14.83
CA ASN A 181 3.74 -5.97 -14.81
C ASN A 181 3.97 -5.55 -13.36
N ASN A 182 5.14 -5.87 -12.82
CA ASN A 182 5.55 -5.53 -11.46
C ASN A 182 6.53 -4.36 -11.44
N GLY A 183 6.55 -3.55 -12.50
CA GLY A 183 7.31 -2.30 -12.55
C GLY A 183 7.11 -1.53 -11.26
N GLN A 184 8.19 -1.44 -10.49
CA GLN A 184 8.30 -0.52 -9.37
C GLN A 184 8.33 0.92 -9.91
#